data_AF-A0A183U621-F1
#
_entry.id   AF-A0A183U621-F1
#
_cell.length_a   1.000
_cell.length_b   1.000
_cell.length_c   1.000
_cell.angle_alpha   90.00
_cell.angle_beta   90.00
_cell.angle_gamma   90.00
#
_symmetry.space_group_name_H-M   'P 1'
#
loop_
_entity.id
_entity.type
_entity.pdbx_description
1 polymer ?
#
loop_
_entity_poly.entity_id
_entity_poly.type
_entity_poly.pdbx_seq_one_letter_code
_entity_poly.pdbx_strand_id
1 'polypeptide(L)' 'MDGFREEDAPAVGTPEAGGVIADRFLEAIAKADLDKLLVTEFVEFLPRLDKAQRTEKLIIRLIEAIYGNKFYTIVKSDY' A
#
# COMPACT_ATOMS: atom_id res chain seq x y z
N MET A 1 -3.26 -6.83 4.70
CA MET A 1 -1.80 -6.53 4.71
C MET A 1 -0.99 -7.81 4.49
N ASP A 2 -1.47 -8.95 4.99
CA ASP A 2 -0.99 -10.31 4.78
C ASP A 2 -0.77 -10.77 3.33
N GLY A 3 -1.42 -10.15 2.34
CA GLY A 3 -1.17 -10.43 0.92
C GLY A 3 0.21 -10.01 0.39
N PHE A 4 0.96 -9.19 1.13
CA PHE A 4 2.36 -8.87 0.81
C PHE A 4 3.29 -9.94 1.38
N ARG A 5 4.51 -10.03 0.84
CA ARG A 5 5.53 -10.91 1.42
C ARG A 5 5.78 -10.56 2.89
N GLU A 6 6.04 -11.57 3.71
CA GLU A 6 6.40 -11.37 5.12
C GLU A 6 7.62 -10.45 5.28
N GLU A 7 8.57 -10.50 4.34
CA GLU A 7 9.75 -9.62 4.36
C GLU A 7 9.39 -8.14 4.20
N ASP A 8 8.28 -7.83 3.53
CA ASP A 8 7.77 -6.48 3.27
C ASP A 8 6.72 -6.04 4.30
N ALA A 9 5.88 -6.97 4.79
CA ALA A 9 4.79 -6.72 5.72
C ALA A 9 4.77 -7.76 6.86
N PRO A 10 5.74 -7.76 7.78
CA PRO A 10 5.84 -8.77 8.84
C PRO A 10 4.73 -8.68 9.90
N ALA A 11 4.03 -7.55 10.01
CA ALA A 11 3.08 -7.27 11.09
C ALA A 11 1.66 -7.75 10.75
N VAL A 12 1.49 -9.04 10.51
CA VAL A 12 0.22 -9.64 10.04
C VAL A 12 -0.08 -10.94 10.78
N GLY A 13 -1.36 -11.33 10.87
CA GLY A 13 -1.78 -12.52 11.62
C GLY A 13 -1.43 -13.83 10.93
N THR A 14 -1.51 -13.84 9.61
CA THR A 14 -1.36 -15.03 8.76
C THR A 14 -0.50 -14.67 7.55
N PRO A 15 0.84 -14.68 7.66
CA PRO A 15 1.71 -14.37 6.52
C PRO A 15 1.54 -15.42 5.41
N GLU A 16 1.50 -14.96 4.15
CA GLU A 16 1.29 -15.83 2.98
C GLU A 16 2.60 -16.12 2.23
N ALA A 17 2.80 -17.39 1.86
CA ALA A 17 3.95 -17.79 1.07
C ALA A 17 3.80 -17.32 -0.39
N GLY A 18 4.85 -16.68 -0.93
CA GLY A 18 4.80 -16.16 -2.30
C GLY A 18 3.98 -14.89 -2.47
N GLY A 19 3.75 -14.13 -1.38
CA GLY A 19 3.05 -12.86 -1.41
C GLY A 19 3.60 -11.83 -2.41
N VAL A 20 2.80 -10.79 -2.64
CA VAL A 20 3.12 -9.70 -3.57
C VAL A 20 4.35 -8.93 -3.05
N ILE A 21 5.28 -8.60 -3.96
CA ILE A 21 6.40 -7.70 -3.66
C ILE A 21 5.84 -6.29 -3.49
N ALA A 22 6.02 -5.69 -2.31
CA ALA A 22 5.47 -4.39 -1.99
C ALA A 22 5.90 -3.30 -3.00
N ASP A 23 7.18 -3.25 -3.35
CA ASP A 23 7.70 -2.22 -4.27
C ASP A 23 7.10 -2.34 -5.68
N ARG A 24 6.89 -3.57 -6.18
CA ARG A 24 6.22 -3.77 -7.49
C ARG A 24 4.76 -3.33 -7.45
N PHE A 25 4.07 -3.57 -6.34
CA PHE A 25 2.70 -3.10 -6.17
C PHE A 25 2.63 -1.58 -6.11
N LEU A 26 3.54 -0.93 -5.37
CA LEU A 26 3.64 0.52 -5.28
C LEU A 26 3.91 1.16 -6.65
N GLU A 27 4.79 0.57 -7.46
CA GLU A 27 5.04 1.02 -8.84
C GLU A 27 3.81 0.87 -9.74
N ALA A 28 3.05 -0.20 -9.57
CA ALA A 28 1.85 -0.46 -10.35
C ALA A 28 0.71 0.50 -9.96
N ILE A 29 0.46 0.68 -8.66
CA ILE A 29 -0.64 1.53 -8.16
C ILE A 29 -0.38 3.01 -8.44
N ALA A 30 0.88 3.44 -8.48
CA ALA A 30 1.28 4.80 -8.85
C ALA A 30 1.02 5.14 -10.33
N LYS A 31 0.74 4.14 -11.18
CA LYS A 31 0.44 4.29 -12.61
C LYS A 31 -0.99 3.88 -12.97
N ALA A 32 -1.75 3.35 -12.02
CA ALA A 32 -3.11 2.90 -12.24
C ALA A 32 -4.06 4.09 -12.43
N ASP A 33 -5.11 3.92 -13.24
CA ASP A 33 -6.25 4.83 -13.25
C ASP A 33 -7.07 4.59 -11.97
N LEU A 34 -7.10 5.59 -11.09
CA LEU A 34 -7.76 5.55 -9.79
C LEU A 34 -9.00 6.44 -9.73
N ASP A 35 -9.50 6.96 -10.85
CA ASP A 35 -10.61 7.92 -10.87
C ASP A 35 -11.86 7.34 -10.18
N LYS A 36 -12.10 6.05 -10.39
CA LYS A 36 -13.24 5.30 -9.82
C LYS A 36 -12.97 4.72 -8.43
N LEU A 37 -11.78 4.88 -7.86
CA LEU A 37 -11.50 4.45 -6.49
C LEU A 37 -12.26 5.35 -5.49
N LEU A 38 -13.19 4.78 -4.74
CA LEU A 38 -14.03 5.53 -3.78
C LEU A 38 -13.56 5.37 -2.33
N VAL A 39 -13.14 4.18 -1.95
CA VAL A 39 -12.78 3.82 -0.57
C VAL A 39 -11.58 2.86 -0.59
N THR A 40 -10.66 3.02 0.35
CA THR A 40 -9.54 2.10 0.59
C THR A 40 -9.54 1.69 2.05
N GLU A 41 -9.35 0.40 2.34
CA GLU A 41 -9.19 -0.11 3.69
C GLU A 41 -7.83 -0.81 3.83
N PHE A 42 -7.13 -0.54 4.93
CA PHE A 42 -5.89 -1.22 5.31
C PHE A 42 -6.17 -2.15 6.49
N VAL A 43 -6.40 -3.43 6.19
CA VAL A 43 -6.78 -4.46 7.16
C VAL A 43 -5.62 -5.41 7.47
N GLU A 44 -5.75 -6.19 8.55
CA GLU A 44 -4.78 -7.20 8.99
C GLU A 44 -3.42 -6.65 9.44
N PHE A 45 -3.34 -5.36 9.81
CA PHE A 45 -2.16 -4.81 10.47
C PHE A 45 -2.20 -5.13 11.97
N LEU A 46 -1.18 -5.85 12.45
CA LEU A 46 -1.00 -6.23 13.84
C LEU A 46 0.29 -5.59 14.40
N PRO A 47 0.24 -4.36 14.97
CA PRO A 47 1.43 -3.59 15.36
C PRO A 47 2.41 -4.34 16.26
N ARG A 48 1.90 -5.21 17.14
CA ARG A 48 2.71 -6.03 18.06
C ARG A 48 3.67 -7.00 17.36
N LEU A 49 3.43 -7.31 16.08
CA LEU A 49 4.26 -8.20 15.26
C LEU A 49 5.21 -7.43 14.34
N ASP A 50 5.13 -6.08 14.34
CA ASP A 50 5.94 -5.29 13.43
C ASP A 50 7.41 -5.30 13.81
N LYS A 51 8.26 -5.28 12.79
CA LYS A 51 9.73 -5.31 12.94
C LYS A 51 10.27 -4.02 12.38
N ALA A 52 10.79 -3.16 13.26
CA ALA A 52 11.32 -1.84 12.89
C ALA A 52 10.32 -0.95 12.11
N GLN A 53 9.03 -1.03 12.48
CA GLN A 53 7.92 -0.27 11.86
C GLN A 53 7.79 -0.55 10.35
N ARG A 54 8.19 -1.73 9.88
CA ARG A 54 8.27 -2.01 8.45
C ARG A 54 6.89 -2.03 7.80
N THR A 55 5.92 -2.66 8.45
CA THR A 55 4.55 -2.75 7.93
C THR A 55 3.85 -1.40 8.04
N GLU A 56 4.06 -0.68 9.15
CA GLU A 56 3.58 0.70 9.30
C GLU A 56 4.08 1.61 8.17
N LYS A 57 5.39 1.59 7.89
CA LYS A 57 5.99 2.35 6.79
C LYS A 57 5.44 1.94 5.43
N LEU A 58 5.16 0.65 5.21
CA LEU A 58 4.51 0.20 3.99
C LEU A 58 3.09 0.78 3.84
N ILE A 59 2.30 0.80 4.92
CA ILE A 59 0.96 1.42 4.90
C ILE A 59 1.06 2.91 4.53
N ILE A 60 2.00 3.65 5.11
CA ILE A 60 2.24 5.07 4.78
C ILE A 60 2.58 5.21 3.29
N ARG A 61 3.51 4.41 2.77
CA ARG A 61 3.88 4.42 1.33
C ARG A 61 2.70 4.09 0.42
N LEU A 62 1.81 3.17 0.83
CA LEU A 62 0.59 2.84 0.09
C LEU A 62 -0.39 4.01 0.06
N ILE A 63 -0.59 4.69 1.19
CA ILE A 63 -1.42 5.90 1.27
C ILE A 63 -0.87 6.98 0.33
N GLU A 64 0.44 7.23 0.39
CA GLU A 64 1.11 8.20 -0.48
C GLU A 64 0.98 7.82 -1.97
N ALA A 65 1.18 6.55 -2.33
CA ALA A 65 1.08 6.10 -3.71
C ALA A 65 -0.37 6.17 -4.24
N ILE A 66 -1.35 5.75 -3.45
CA ILE A 66 -2.77 5.74 -3.85
C ILE A 66 -3.32 7.16 -3.97
N TYR A 67 -3.18 7.96 -2.92
CA TYR A 67 -3.79 9.30 -2.88
C TYR A 67 -2.93 10.35 -3.56
N GLY A 68 -1.61 10.18 -3.58
CA GLY A 68 -0.73 10.95 -4.46
C GLY A 68 -1.12 10.75 -5.92
N ASN A 69 -1.27 9.52 -6.40
CA ASN A 69 -1.70 9.29 -7.79
C ASN A 69 -3.14 9.80 -8.06
N LYS A 70 -4.10 9.50 -7.18
CA LYS A 70 -5.50 9.88 -7.36
C LYS A 70 -5.71 11.40 -7.44
N PHE A 71 -5.03 12.18 -6.60
CA PHE A 71 -5.28 13.63 -6.52
C PHE A 71 -4.28 14.49 -7.26
N TYR A 72 -3.04 14.03 -7.47
CA TYR A 72 -2.03 14.83 -8.19
C TYR A 72 -2.37 15.00 -9.68
N THR A 73 -3.09 14.04 -10.28
CA THR A 73 -3.54 14.11 -11.67
C THR A 73 -4.62 15.18 -11.87
N ILE A 74 -5.46 15.43 -10.86
CA ILE A 74 -6.54 16.44 -10.92
C ILE A 74 -5.96 17.86 -11.01
N VAL A 75 -4.85 18.14 -10.32
CA VAL A 75 -4.26 19.50 -10.27
C VAL A 75 -3.65 19.94 -11.62
N LYS A 76 -3.31 19.02 -12.53
CA LYS A 76 -2.75 19.35 -13.85
C LYS A 76 -3.79 19.56 -14.96
N SER A 77 -5.07 19.28 -14.70
CA SER A 77 -6.13 19.40 -15.71
C SER A 77 -6.79 20.79 -15.76
N ASP A 78 -6.46 21.67 -14.81
CA ASP A 78 -7.13 22.98 -14.63
C ASP A 78 -6.33 24.18 -15.17
N TYR A 79 -5.31 23.96 -16.02
CA TYR A 79 -4.53 25.01 -16.68
C TYR A 79 -4.39 24.78 -18.19
#